data_AF-A0ABD0R499-F1
#
_entry.id   AF-A0ABD0R499-F1
#
_cell.length_a   1.000
_cell.length_b   1.000
_cell.length_c   1.000
_cell.angle_alpha   90.00
_cell.angle_beta   90.00
_cell.angle_gamma   90.00
#
_symmetry.space_group_name_H-M   'P 1'
#
loop_
_entity.id
_entity.type
_entity.pdbx_description
1 polymer ?
#
loop_
_entity_poly.entity_id
_entity_poly.type
_entity_poly.pdbx_seq_one_letter_code
_entity_poly.pdbx_strand_id
1 'polypeptide(L)' 'LDHMVPVPYRKIACDPEAVEIIGIPDKIPFKRPCTYGVPKLKRILEERHAVRFVVK' A
#
# COMPACT_ATOMS: atom_id res chain seq x y z
N LEU A 1 -9.99 -12.38 -12.50
CA LEU A 1 -8.54 -12.20 -12.21
C LEU A 1 -8.38 -12.64 -10.77
N ASP A 2 -8.30 -13.95 -10.53
CA ASP A 2 -8.43 -14.53 -9.18
C ASP A 2 -7.08 -15.00 -8.61
N HIS A 3 -6.01 -14.30 -8.99
CA HIS A 3 -4.68 -14.58 -8.46
C HIS A 3 -4.10 -13.33 -7.81
N MET A 4 -3.42 -13.53 -6.69
CA MET A 4 -2.70 -12.47 -5.99
C MET A 4 -1.46 -12.09 -6.82
N VAL A 5 -1.30 -10.80 -7.08
CA VAL A 5 -0.09 -10.25 -7.72
C VAL A 5 0.76 -9.52 -6.69
N PRO A 6 2.10 -9.62 -6.76
CA PRO A 6 2.98 -8.90 -5.87
C PRO A 6 2.93 -7.40 -6.16
N VAL A 7 2.82 -6.59 -5.11
CA VAL A 7 2.85 -5.12 -5.23
C VAL A 7 4.26 -4.66 -5.62
N PRO A 8 4.44 -3.94 -6.74
CA PRO A 8 5.77 -3.57 -7.24
C PRO A 8 6.32 -2.31 -6.55
N TYR A 9 6.58 -2.38 -5.24
CA TYR A 9 7.02 -1.24 -4.41
C TYR A 9 8.19 -0.44 -5.01
N ARG A 10 9.16 -1.11 -5.64
CA ARG A 10 10.32 -0.43 -6.25
C ARG A 10 9.93 0.41 -7.47
N LYS A 11 8.99 -0.07 -8.29
CA LYS A 11 8.51 0.67 -9.47
C LYS A 11 7.70 1.88 -9.03
N ILE A 12 6.79 1.68 -8.08
CA ILE A 12 5.97 2.77 -7.50
C ILE A 12 6.86 3.85 -6.86
N ALA A 13 7.93 3.45 -6.17
CA ALA A 13 8.86 4.42 -5.57
C ALA A 13 9.70 5.18 -6.61
N CYS A 14 9.94 4.58 -7.79
CA CYS A 14 10.69 5.21 -8.88
C CYS A 14 9.80 6.11 -9.74
N ASP A 15 8.54 5.72 -9.91
CA ASP A 15 7.51 6.43 -10.68
C ASP A 15 6.21 6.45 -9.86
N PRO A 16 6.05 7.44 -8.96
CA PRO A 16 4.87 7.58 -8.12
C PRO A 16 3.65 8.09 -8.89
N GLU A 17 3.81 8.57 -10.12
CA GLU A 17 2.69 9.07 -10.93
C GLU A 17 1.94 7.94 -11.63
N ALA A 18 2.63 6.83 -11.94
CA ALA A 18 2.03 5.65 -12.57
C ALA A 18 1.00 4.91 -11.69
N VAL A 19 1.09 5.03 -10.36
CA VAL A 19 0.15 4.39 -9.44
C VAL A 19 -0.18 5.32 -8.29
N GLU A 20 -1.45 5.68 -8.18
CA GLU A 20 -1.99 6.41 -7.05
C GLU A 20 -2.45 5.45 -5.94
N ILE A 21 -2.06 5.75 -4.70
CA ILE A 21 -2.35 4.94 -3.53
C ILE A 21 -3.26 5.74 -2.61
N ILE A 22 -4.45 5.20 -2.34
CA ILE A 22 -5.52 5.90 -1.62
C ILE A 22 -5.88 5.10 -0.37
N GLY A 23 -6.26 5.79 0.70
CA GLY A 23 -6.83 5.16 1.90
C GLY A 23 -5.82 4.44 2.80
N ILE A 24 -4.52 4.75 2.67
CA ILE A 24 -3.54 4.38 3.68
C ILE A 24 -3.76 5.25 4.93
N PRO A 25 -3.72 4.69 6.15
CA PRO A 25 -3.98 5.45 7.37
C PRO A 25 -3.03 6.65 7.54
N ASP A 26 -3.56 7.73 8.10
CA ASP A 26 -2.78 8.94 8.38
C ASP A 26 -1.49 8.64 9.16
N LYS A 27 -0.41 9.31 8.76
CA LYS A 27 0.95 9.19 9.33
C LYS A 27 1.62 7.82 9.10
N ILE A 28 1.09 6.99 8.20
CA ILE A 28 1.76 5.76 7.74
C ILE A 28 2.25 5.97 6.29
N PRO A 29 3.57 6.07 6.06
CA PRO A 29 4.09 6.18 4.70
C PRO A 29 3.93 4.84 3.98
N PHE A 30 3.60 4.85 2.68
CA PHE A 30 3.53 3.63 1.88
C PHE A 30 4.91 3.01 1.65
N LYS A 31 5.13 1.80 2.18
CA LYS A 31 6.39 1.05 2.17
C LYS A 31 6.12 -0.45 2.21
N ARG A 32 7.18 -1.26 2.12
CA ARG A 32 7.09 -2.72 2.23
C ARG A 32 6.52 -3.15 3.60
N PRO A 33 5.58 -4.11 3.65
CA PRO A 33 4.92 -4.53 4.89
C PRO A 33 5.90 -4.99 5.99
N CYS A 34 6.99 -5.65 5.60
CA CYS A 34 8.03 -6.12 6.53
C CYS A 34 8.79 -5.00 7.26
N THR A 35 8.63 -3.74 6.85
CA THR A 35 9.27 -2.59 7.51
C THR A 35 8.40 -1.96 8.61
N TYR A 36 7.15 -2.38 8.73
CA TYR A 36 6.24 -1.88 9.75
C TYR A 36 6.29 -2.74 11.01
N GLY A 37 6.20 -2.09 12.18
CA GLY A 37 5.91 -2.79 13.43
C GLY A 37 4.45 -3.26 13.49
N VAL A 38 4.18 -4.25 14.34
CA VAL A 38 2.85 -4.86 14.56
C VAL A 38 1.72 -3.83 14.72
N PRO A 39 1.86 -2.73 15.49
CA PRO A 39 0.78 -1.76 15.66
C PRO A 39 0.37 -1.09 14.35
N LYS A 40 1.34 -0.78 13.47
CA LYS A 40 1.07 -0.15 12.18
C LYS A 40 0.42 -1.13 11.21
N LEU A 41 0.90 -2.37 11.18
CA LEU A 41 0.28 -3.44 10.38
C LEU A 41 -1.18 -3.66 10.75
N LYS A 42 -1.47 -3.70 12.05
CA LYS A 42 -2.85 -3.87 12.55
C LYS A 42 -3.77 -2.74 12.05
N ARG A 43 -3.33 -1.49 12.15
CA ARG A 43 -4.10 -0.33 11.65
C ARG A 43 -4.35 -0.37 10.13
N ILE A 44 -3.34 -0.73 9.34
CA ILE A 44 -3.51 -0.89 7.89
C ILE A 44 -4.55 -1.98 7.57
N LEU A 45 -4.56 -3.08 8.32
CA LEU A 45 -5.51 -4.17 8.13
C LEU A 45 -6.94 -3.81 8.59
N GLU A 46 -7.09 -3.02 9.64
CA GLU A 46 -8.40 -2.51 10.11
C GLU A 46 -9.04 -1.60 9.05
N GLU A 47 -8.24 -0.73 8.43
CA GLU A 47 -8.68 0.20 7.37
C GLU A 47 -8.53 -0.39 5.95
N ARG A 48 -8.31 -1.71 5.80
CA ARG A 48 -8.03 -2.36 4.51
C ARG A 48 -9.07 -2.10 3.41
N HIS A 49 -10.30 -1.81 3.80
CA HIS A 49 -11.42 -1.54 2.89
C HIS A 49 -11.30 -0.16 2.23
N ALA A 50 -10.56 0.76 2.83
CA ALA A 50 -10.26 2.08 2.26
C ALA A 50 -9.05 2.03 1.31
N VAL A 51 -8.12 1.11 1.54
CA VAL A 51 -6.86 0.97 0.77
C VAL A 51 -7.15 0.58 -0.68
N ARG A 52 -6.75 1.45 -1.61
CA ARG A 52 -6.93 1.26 -3.06
C ARG A 52 -5.67 1.62 -3.82
N PHE A 53 -5.44 0.89 -4.91
CA PHE A 53 -4.36 1.14 -5.87
C PHE A 53 -5.00 1.49 -7.21
N VAL A 54 -4.74 2.68 -7.71
CA VAL A 54 -5.25 3.17 -9.00
C VAL A 54 -4.07 3.27 -9.94
N VAL A 55 -4.03 2.41 -10.96
CA VAL A 55 -3.01 2.45 -12.02
C VAL A 55 -3.44 3.48 -13.06
N LYS A 56 -2.54 4.37 -13.45
CA LYS A 56 -2.78 5.37 -14.51
C LYS A 56 -2.34 4.87 -15.87
#